data_AF-A0A2V8I1C2-F1
#
_entry.id   AF-A0A2V8I1C2-F1
#
_cell.length_a   1.000
_cell.length_b   1.000
_cell.length_c   1.000
_cell.angle_alpha   90.00
_cell.angle_beta   90.00
_cell.angle_gamma   90.00
#
_symmetry.space_group_name_H-M   'P 1'
#
loop_
_entity.id
_entity.type
_entity.pdbx_description
1 polymer ?
#
loop_
_entity_poly.entity_id
_entity_poly.type
_entity_poly.pdbx_seq_one_letter_code
_entity_poly.pdbx_strand_id
1 'polypeptide(L)' 'MQREENEFLTRTGPGTPMGELFRRYWIPAMSADDLPGRDGAPVRVRLLGEDLVAFR' A
#
# COMPACT_ATOMS: atom_id res chain seq x y z
N MET A 1 -24.40 -8.32 7.01
CA MET A 1 -23.69 -7.70 5.88
C MET A 1 -23.76 -8.66 4.71
N GLN A 2 -24.21 -8.20 3.54
CA GLN A 2 -24.30 -9.05 2.35
C GLN A 2 -22.90 -9.28 1.76
N ARG A 3 -22.70 -10.39 1.03
CA ARG A 3 -21.40 -10.72 0.43
C ARG A 3 -20.89 -9.60 -0.48
N GLU A 4 -21.76 -9.04 -1.31
CA GLU A 4 -21.44 -7.95 -2.24
C GLU A 4 -21.01 -6.68 -1.50
N GLU A 5 -21.71 -6.35 -0.41
CA GLU A 5 -21.39 -5.19 0.43
C GLU A 5 -20.02 -5.35 1.11
N ASN A 6 -19.70 -6.55 1.60
CA ASN A 6 -18.38 -6.84 2.14
C ASN A 6 -17.30 -6.72 1.07
N GLU A 7 -17.52 -7.25 -0.13
CA GLU A 7 -16.56 -7.15 -1.23
C GLU A 7 -16.33 -5.70 -1.66
N PHE A 8 -17.38 -4.89 -1.73
CA PHE A 8 -17.28 -3.46 -2.02
C PHE A 8 -16.45 -2.71 -0.98
N LEU A 9 -16.68 -2.95 0.32
CA LEU A 9 -16.05 -2.21 1.41
C LEU A 9 -14.63 -2.68 1.79
N THR A 10 -14.25 -3.91 1.47
CA THR A 10 -13.00 -4.50 2.00
C THR A 10 -11.92 -4.74 0.96
N ARG A 11 -12.24 -4.77 -0.33
CA ARG A 11 -11.23 -4.97 -1.38
C ARG A 11 -10.51 -3.66 -1.66
N THR A 12 -9.20 -3.63 -1.48
CA THR A 12 -8.37 -2.42 -1.60
C THR A 12 -7.30 -2.48 -2.70
N GLY A 13 -7.33 -3.54 -3.52
CA GLY A 13 -6.43 -3.70 -4.66
C GLY A 13 -6.66 -2.67 -5.77
N PRO A 14 -5.85 -2.70 -6.84
CA PRO A 14 -6.02 -1.81 -7.98
C PRO A 14 -7.42 -1.90 -8.60
N GLY A 15 -8.03 -0.75 -8.92
CA GLY A 15 -9.33 -0.69 -9.59
C GLY A 15 -10.54 -1.00 -8.71
N THR A 16 -10.37 -1.24 -7.41
CA THR A 16 -11.51 -1.41 -6.48
C THR A 16 -11.94 -0.05 -5.91
N PRO A 17 -13.24 0.14 -5.58
CA PRO A 17 -13.71 1.41 -5.04
C PRO A 17 -12.92 1.88 -3.81
N MET A 18 -12.64 0.97 -2.88
CA MET A 18 -11.87 1.29 -1.68
C MET A 18 -10.37 1.41 -1.96
N GLY A 19 -9.83 0.73 -2.97
CA GLY A 19 -8.47 0.94 -3.44
C GLY A 19 -8.26 2.36 -4.00
N GLU A 20 -9.18 2.83 -4.83
CA GLU A 20 -9.17 4.20 -5.37
C GLU A 20 -9.40 5.26 -4.30
N LEU A 21 -10.18 4.94 -3.26
CA LEU A 21 -10.33 5.81 -2.10
C LEU A 21 -9.03 5.94 -1.31
N PHE A 22 -8.39 4.83 -0.95
CA PHE A 22 -7.17 4.84 -0.12
C PHE A 22 -6.00 5.56 -0.79
N ARG A 23 -5.87 5.52 -2.12
CA ARG A 23 -4.84 6.25 -2.89
C ARG A 23 -4.94 7.78 -2.81
N ARG A 24 -6.03 8.32 -2.26
CA ARG A 24 -6.20 9.76 -2.01
C ARG A 24 -5.61 10.20 -0.67
N TYR A 25 -5.11 9.26 0.14
CA TYR A 25 -4.58 9.52 1.47
C TYR A 25 -3.12 9.07 1.59
N TRP A 26 -2.40 9.72 2.51
CA TRP A 26 -1.08 9.26 2.93
C TRP A 26 -1.20 8.01 3.81
N ILE A 27 -0.42 6.99 3.49
CA ILE A 27 -0.39 5.72 4.23
C ILE A 27 1.06 5.43 4.64
N PRO A 28 1.33 5.20 5.93
CA PRO A 28 2.65 4.75 6.35
C PRO A 28 2.93 3.35 5.79
N ALA A 29 4.02 3.20 5.05
CA ALA A 29 4.35 1.95 4.35
C ALA A 29 5.42 1.11 5.06
N MET A 30 6.33 1.74 5.81
CA MET A 30 7.39 1.09 6.57
C MET A 30 7.95 2.01 7.67
N SER A 31 8.71 1.46 8.62
CA SER A 31 9.48 2.26 9.58
C SER A 31 10.67 2.93 8.89
N ALA A 32 11.03 4.13 9.34
CA ALA A 32 12.21 4.83 8.83
C ALA A 32 13.52 4.08 9.15
N ASP A 33 13.56 3.37 10.29
CA ASP A 33 14.74 2.60 10.72
C ASP A 33 14.95 1.32 9.89
N ASP A 34 13.90 0.84 9.21
CA ASP A 34 13.98 -0.31 8.29
C ASP A 34 14.50 0.10 6.90
N LEU A 35 14.60 1.39 6.60
CA LEU A 35 15.10 1.90 5.34
C LEU A 35 16.61 2.18 5.44
N PRO A 36 17.45 1.48 4.68
CA PRO A 36 18.89 1.72 4.70
C PRO A 36 19.26 3.18 4.42
N GLY A 37 20.44 3.58 4.92
CA GLY A 37 21.02 4.90 4.65
C GLY A 37 21.32 5.13 3.16
N ARG A 38 21.92 6.29 2.86
CA ARG A 38 22.38 6.62 1.50
C ARG A 38 23.22 5.49 0.91
N ASP A 39 22.99 5.20 -0.36
CA ASP A 39 23.64 4.11 -1.13
C ASP A 39 23.37 2.69 -0.57
N GLY A 40 22.43 2.57 0.37
CA GLY A 40 21.96 1.29 0.90
C GLY A 40 21.07 0.54 -0.10
N ALA A 41 20.87 -0.76 0.15
CA ALA A 41 20.06 -1.60 -0.73
C ALA A 41 18.58 -1.12 -0.74
N PRO A 42 17.94 -1.01 -1.93
CA PRO A 42 16.51 -0.71 -2.00
C PRO A 42 15.65 -1.77 -1.32
N VAL A 43 14.57 -1.34 -0.69
CA VAL A 43 13.63 -2.22 0.02
C VAL A 43 12.36 -2.40 -0.83
N ARG A 44 11.93 -3.65 -1.00
CA ARG A 44 10.66 -3.96 -1.66
C ARG A 44 9.51 -3.75 -0.69
N VAL A 45 8.49 -3.02 -1.12
CA VAL A 45 7.30 -2.70 -0.32
C VAL A 45 6.06 -3.11 -1.11
N ARG A 46 5.14 -3.87 -0.51
CA ARG A 46 3.83 -4.15 -1.10
C ARG A 46 2.79 -3.30 -0.39
N LEU A 47 2.15 -2.38 -1.10
CA LEU A 47 1.11 -1.50 -0.54
C LEU A 47 -0.10 -1.46 -1.47
N LEU A 48 -1.31 -1.62 -0.92
CA LEU A 48 -2.57 -1.64 -1.68
C LEU A 48 -2.56 -2.58 -2.91
N GLY A 49 -1.86 -3.71 -2.81
CA GLY A 49 -1.73 -4.70 -3.87
C GLY A 49 -0.63 -4.41 -4.90
N GLU A 50 0.08 -3.29 -4.82
CA GLU A 50 1.13 -2.89 -5.77
C GLU A 50 2.54 -3.09 -5.19
N ASP A 51 3.46 -3.61 -6.02
CA ASP A 51 4.88 -3.71 -5.67
C ASP A 51 5.57 -2.36 -5.91
N LEU A 52 6.19 -1.84 -4.86
CA LEU A 52 6.89 -0.57 -4.83
C LEU A 52 8.34 -0.80 -4.35
N VAL A 53 9.20 0.20 -4.59
CA VAL A 53 10.58 0.22 -4.12
C VAL A 53 10.81 1.48 -3.29
N ALA A 54 11.28 1.30 -2.06
CA ALA A 54 11.72 2.38 -1.18
C ALA A 54 13.26 2.44 -1.16
N PHE A 55 13.82 3.65 -1.22
CA PHE A 55 15.26 3.91 -1.16
C PHE A 55 15.49 5.32 -0.58
N ARG A 56 16.72 5.59 -0.11
CA ARG A 56 17.13 6.85 0.53
C ARG A 56 18.31 7.51 -0.18
#